data_AF-A0A2P4Q2F5-F1
#
_entry.id   AF-A0A2P4Q2F5-F1
#
_cell.length_a   1.000
_cell.length_b   1.000
_cell.length_c   1.000
_cell.angle_alpha   90.00
_cell.angle_beta   90.00
_cell.angle_gamma   90.00
#
_symmetry.space_group_name_H-M   'P 1'
#
loop_
_entity.id
_entity.type
_entity.pdbx_description
1 polymer ?
#
loop_
_entity_poly.entity_id
_entity_poly.type
_entity_poly.pdbx_seq_one_letter_code
_entity_poly.pdbx_strand_id
1 'polypeptide(L)' 'IADNEFLPKLSQNFLEILDDEEYYDITIEVGNNPHVKIFRAHMVILNYRSPYLKSILSTNKKS' A
#
# COMPACT_ATOMS: atom_id res chain seq x y z
N ILE A 1 -8.26 -27.49 21.95
CA ILE A 1 -7.85 -26.10 21.66
C ILE A 1 -8.56 -25.78 20.37
N ALA A 2 -9.51 -24.86 20.36
CA ALA A 2 -10.16 -24.47 19.11
C ALA A 2 -9.07 -23.84 18.22
N ASP A 3 -8.82 -24.43 17.06
CA ASP A 3 -7.94 -23.85 16.06
C ASP A 3 -8.50 -22.48 15.71
N ASN A 4 -7.83 -21.43 16.16
CA ASN A 4 -8.21 -20.05 15.89
C ASN A 4 -7.73 -19.71 14.47
N GLU A 5 -8.24 -20.45 13.47
CA GLU A 5 -7.91 -20.30 12.04
C GLU A 5 -8.30 -18.92 11.49
N PHE A 6 -9.12 -18.17 12.24
CA PHE A 6 -9.50 -16.82 11.91
C PHE A 6 -8.29 -15.90 11.72
N LEU A 7 -7.31 -15.91 12.63
CA LEU A 7 -6.16 -15.01 12.55
C LEU A 7 -5.23 -15.33 11.36
N PRO A 8 -4.85 -16.60 11.10
CA PRO A 8 -4.13 -16.97 9.89
C PRO A 8 -4.86 -16.57 8.61
N LYS A 9 -6.17 -16.84 8.53
CA LYS A 9 -6.97 -16.52 7.34
C LYS A 9 -7.08 -15.01 7.12
N LEU A 10 -7.32 -14.26 8.18
CA LEU A 10 -7.35 -12.80 8.14
C LEU A 10 -5.99 -12.22 7.70
N SER A 11 -4.88 -12.76 8.21
CA SER A 11 -3.54 -12.34 7.79
C SER A 11 -3.32 -12.59 6.30
N GLN A 12 -3.74 -13.76 5.79
CA GLN A 12 -3.63 -14.07 4.37
C GLN A 12 -4.46 -13.11 3.52
N ASN A 13 -5.69 -12.79 3.92
CA ASN A 13 -6.52 -11.83 3.20
C ASN A 13 -5.91 -10.42 3.16
N PHE A 14 -5.20 -9.98 4.21
CA PHE A 14 -4.48 -8.72 4.16
C PHE A 14 -3.22 -8.76 3.29
N LEU A 15 -2.57 -9.92 3.15
CA LEU A 15 -1.43 -10.07 2.24
C LEU A 15 -1.89 -10.03 0.78
N GLU A 16 -3.06 -10.58 0.46
CA GLU A 16 -3.65 -10.51 -0.88
C GLU A 16 -3.85 -9.05 -1.36
N ILE A 17 -4.11 -8.11 -0.45
CA ILE A 17 -4.21 -6.67 -0.77
C ILE A 17 -2.86 -6.11 -1.27
N LEU A 18 -1.72 -6.65 -0.84
CA LEU A 18 -0.40 -6.14 -1.23
C LEU A 18 -0.10 -6.39 -2.71
N ASP A 19 -0.66 -7.45 -3.27
CA ASP A 19 -0.45 -7.88 -4.65
C ASP A 19 -1.63 -7.52 -5.57
N ASP A 20 -2.67 -6.86 -5.04
CA ASP A 20 -3.85 -6.48 -5.79
C ASP A 20 -3.61 -5.28 -6.73
N GLU A 21 -4.11 -5.40 -7.97
CA GLU A 21 -4.05 -4.36 -9.00
C GLU A 21 -5.39 -3.60 -9.17
N GLU A 22 -6.45 -3.93 -8.42
CA GLU A 22 -7.79 -3.36 -8.64
C GLU A 22 -8.05 -2.09 -7.82
N TYR A 23 -7.61 -2.03 -6.55
CA TYR A 23 -8.00 -0.95 -5.61
C TYR A 23 -6.88 0.05 -5.27
N TYR A 24 -5.83 0.13 -6.08
CA TYR A 24 -4.74 1.08 -5.83
C TYR A 24 -5.24 2.53 -5.91
N ASP A 25 -4.87 3.35 -4.92
CA ASP A 25 -5.27 4.75 -4.78
C ASP A 25 -4.09 5.73 -4.95
N ILE A 26 -2.89 5.20 -5.23
CA ILE A 26 -1.70 6.02 -5.51
C ILE A 26 -0.80 5.42 -6.61
N THR A 27 -0.25 6.34 -7.41
CA THR A 27 0.78 6.07 -8.41
C THR A 27 2.07 6.77 -7.99
N ILE A 28 3.18 6.02 -7.97
CA ILE A 28 4.53 6.51 -7.67
C ILE A 28 5.37 6.43 -8.95
N GLU A 29 5.80 7.58 -9.43
CA GLU A 29 6.71 7.70 -10.57
C GLU A 29 8.14 7.85 -10.07
N VAL A 30 9.05 6.98 -10.54
CA VAL A 30 10.45 6.97 -10.13
C VAL A 30 11.35 7.10 -11.35
N GLY A 31 12.29 8.03 -11.28
CA GLY A 31 13.26 8.29 -12.34
C GLY A 31 13.02 9.63 -13.04
N ASN A 32 13.78 9.87 -14.10
CA ASN A 32 13.71 11.09 -14.89
C ASN A 32 13.50 10.72 -16.36
N ASN A 33 12.86 11.61 -17.13
CA ASN A 33 12.62 11.44 -18.56
C ASN A 33 13.93 11.06 -19.30
N PRO A 34 13.94 10.03 -20.16
CA PRO A 34 12.81 9.17 -20.59
C PRO A 34 12.61 7.89 -19.78
N HIS A 35 13.40 7.66 -18.74
CA HIS A 35 13.42 6.41 -17.98
C HIS A 35 12.59 6.54 -16.69
N VAL A 36 11.30 6.85 -16.84
CA VAL A 36 10.37 6.88 -15.71
C VAL A 36 9.76 5.49 -15.55
N LYS A 37 9.76 4.97 -14.32
CA LYS A 37 9.05 3.75 -13.93
C LYS A 37 7.85 4.10 -13.06
N ILE A 38 6.72 3.47 -13.36
CA ILE A 38 5.45 3.70 -12.68
C ILE A 38 5.17 2.53 -11.74
N PHE A 39 4.87 2.81 -10.48
CA PHE A 39 4.44 1.85 -9.48
C PHE A 39 3.06 2.21 -8.97
N ARG A 40 2.15 1.25 -8.95
CA ARG A 40 0.81 1.40 -8.36
C ARG A 40 0.83 0.78 -6.98
N ALA A 41 0.21 1.44 -6.02
CA ALA A 41 0.23 1.00 -4.62
C ALA A 41 -1.00 1.48 -3.85
N HIS A 42 -1.13 0.98 -2.62
CA HIS A 42 -2.20 1.33 -1.69
C HIS A 42 -1.68 2.28 -0.60
N MET A 43 -2.21 3.50 -0.51
CA MET A 43 -1.80 4.53 0.44
C MET A 43 -1.94 4.03 1.87
N VAL A 44 -3.00 3.26 2.18
CA VAL A 44 -3.19 2.69 3.52
C VAL A 44 -1.99 1.83 3.92
N ILE A 45 -1.50 0.98 3.03
CA ILE A 45 -0.33 0.13 3.28
C ILE A 45 0.92 0.98 3.47
N LEU A 46 1.18 1.93 2.57
CA LEU A 46 2.35 2.81 2.65
C LEU A 46 2.36 3.64 3.95
N ASN A 47 1.20 4.14 4.37
CA ASN A 47 1.03 4.92 5.60
C ASN A 47 1.36 4.11 6.86
N TYR A 48 1.02 2.82 6.90
CA TYR A 48 1.30 1.98 8.07
C TYR A 48 2.70 1.34 8.02
N ARG A 49 3.27 1.14 6.82
CA ARG A 49 4.60 0.52 6.66
C ARG A 49 5.76 1.51 6.73
N SER A 50 5.53 2.80 6.45
CA SER A 50 6.60 3.80 6.43
C SER A 50 6.15 5.13 7.03
N PRO A 51 6.70 5.54 8.20
CA PRO A 51 6.43 6.85 8.79
C PRO A 51 6.80 8.02 7.85
N TYR A 52 7.84 7.84 7.03
CA TYR A 52 8.26 8.83 6.03
C TYR A 52 7.19 9.03 4.96
N LEU A 53 6.72 7.93 4.34
CA LEU A 53 5.64 8.01 3.35
C LEU A 53 4.35 8.53 3.98
N LYS A 54 4.03 8.10 5.21
CA LYS A 54 2.88 8.62 5.95
C LYS A 54 2.90 10.15 6.06
N SER A 55 4.05 10.74 6.42
CA SER A 55 4.20 12.19 6.51
C SER A 55 3.94 12.89 5.17
N ILE A 56 4.54 12.37 4.10
CA ILE A 56 4.42 12.97 2.76
C ILE A 56 3.00 12.85 2.21
N LEU A 57 2.38 11.68 2.37
CA LEU A 57 1.03 11.41 1.88
C LEU A 57 -0.05 12.14 2.68
N SER A 58 0.18 12.34 3.99
CA SER A 58 -0.75 13.11 4.83
C SER A 58 -0.77 14.60 4.48
N THR A 59 0.38 15.15 4.05
CA THR A 59 0.52 16.56 3.67
C THR A 59 -0.16 16.88 2.33
N ASN A 60 -0.36 15.86 1.47
CA ASN A 60 -1.00 16.00 0.17
C ASN A 60 -2.51 15.76 0.17
N LYS A 61 -3.14 15.52 1.34
CA LYS A 61 -4.59 15.58 1.44
C LYS A 61 -5.01 17.03 1.23
N LYS A 62 -5.45 17.37 0.01
CA LYS A 62 -6.06 18.66 -0.30
C LYS A 62 -7.13 18.94 0.76
N SER A 63 -7.01 20.07 1.45
CA SER A 63 -8.10 20.68 2.21
C SER A 63 -9.31 20.94 1.33
#